data_AF-A0A165EVV1-F1
#
_entry.id   AF-A0A165EVV1-F1
#
_cell.length_a   1.000
_cell.length_b   1.000
_cell.length_c   1.000
_cell.angle_alpha   90.00
_cell.angle_beta   90.00
_cell.angle_gamma   90.00
#
_symmetry.space_group_name_H-M   'P 1'
#
loop_
_entity.id
_entity.type
_entity.pdbx_description
1 polymer ?
#
loop_
_entity_poly.entity_id
_entity_poly.type
_entity_poly.pdbx_seq_one_letter_code
_entity_poly.pdbx_strand_id
1 'polypeptide(L)'
;MRSSVFALLAAAVVGVVAQETSPAMPPLEKRALATVYTKCKVANTVAITFDDGPYSYEQELITTLAKYKAKATFFLNGHNWACIYDDSRIAAVKALYAAGHELGGHTWSHANMSSLTWDKMHNEMWKVEEALIRIVGVNPALFRPPYGEYNNLALSAIAARNQSAIMWDFDSGDSSGKTPAQTNALYDTLASKKPSSVLTLNHSTYNTTAKQTIPHALEVLSKRGYKFVTVSQCLGGGVKAYQWTQKAGVKDSTWKC
;
A
#
# COMPACT_ATOMS: atom_id res chain seq x y z
N MET A 1 -27.52 46.94 81.38
CA MET A 1 -28.83 46.37 81.00
C MET A 1 -29.04 46.63 79.53
N ARG A 2 -29.33 45.57 78.75
CA ARG A 2 -30.24 45.51 77.57
C ARG A 2 -30.27 46.75 76.65
N SER A 3 -30.02 46.69 75.35
CA SER A 3 -30.43 45.68 74.37
C SER A 3 -29.66 45.88 73.06
N SER A 4 -29.30 44.77 72.44
CA SER A 4 -28.85 44.67 71.05
C SER A 4 -30.00 44.97 70.10
N VAL A 5 -29.75 45.79 69.06
CA VAL A 5 -30.61 45.88 67.88
C VAL A 5 -29.75 45.52 66.67
N PHE A 6 -30.02 44.34 66.11
CA PHE A 6 -29.44 43.87 64.85
C PHE A 6 -30.17 44.54 63.69
N ALA A 7 -29.44 45.31 62.87
CA ALA A 7 -29.92 45.75 61.57
C ALA A 7 -29.46 44.75 60.51
N LEU A 8 -30.41 44.02 59.90
CA LEU A 8 -30.13 43.21 58.72
C LEU A 8 -29.99 44.12 57.49
N LEU A 9 -28.80 44.18 56.91
CA LEU A 9 -28.59 44.64 55.54
C LEU A 9 -28.71 43.43 54.61
N ALA A 10 -29.77 43.41 53.78
CA ALA A 10 -29.89 42.47 52.69
C ALA A 10 -29.05 42.97 51.49
N ALA A 11 -27.90 42.34 51.26
CA ALA A 11 -27.11 42.56 50.05
C ALA A 11 -27.67 41.65 48.94
N ALA A 12 -28.30 42.23 47.93
CA ALA A 12 -28.69 41.52 46.72
C ALA A 12 -27.45 41.27 45.86
N VAL A 13 -26.97 40.02 45.85
CA VAL A 13 -25.91 39.58 44.94
C VAL A 13 -26.55 39.23 43.60
N VAL A 14 -26.45 40.12 42.62
CA VAL A 14 -26.81 39.81 41.23
C VAL A 14 -25.67 38.98 40.64
N GLY A 15 -25.83 37.66 40.64
CA GLY A 15 -24.91 36.74 39.97
C GLY A 15 -25.02 36.92 38.45
N VAL A 16 -24.00 37.50 37.83
CA VAL A 16 -23.85 37.45 36.37
C VAL A 16 -23.40 36.04 36.02
N VAL A 17 -24.32 35.21 35.54
CA VAL A 17 -23.98 33.90 34.99
C VAL A 17 -23.31 34.14 33.64
N ALA A 18 -21.98 34.04 33.60
CA ALA A 18 -21.25 33.97 32.34
C ALA A 18 -21.64 32.66 31.65
N GLN A 19 -22.43 32.78 30.59
CA GLN A 19 -22.86 31.64 29.79
C GLN A 19 -21.67 31.21 28.93
N GLU A 20 -20.94 30.19 29.39
CA GLU A 20 -19.87 29.58 28.59
C GLU A 20 -20.50 28.99 27.32
N THR A 21 -20.31 29.69 26.20
CA THR A 21 -20.67 29.16 24.89
C THR A 21 -19.68 28.06 24.56
N SER A 22 -20.09 26.80 24.73
CA SER A 22 -19.33 25.66 24.21
C SER A 22 -19.01 25.91 22.73
N PRO A 23 -17.74 25.78 22.31
CA PRO A 23 -17.39 25.97 20.91
C PRO A 23 -18.17 24.94 20.07
N ALA A 24 -18.86 25.44 19.05
CA ALA A 24 -19.54 24.58 18.09
C ALA A 24 -18.51 23.61 17.49
N MET A 25 -18.83 22.30 17.50
CA MET A 25 -17.98 21.33 16.82
C MET A 25 -17.88 21.73 15.34
N PRO A 26 -16.67 21.73 14.76
CA PRO A 26 -16.51 22.02 13.34
C PRO A 26 -17.38 21.06 12.52
N PRO A 27 -17.93 21.53 11.38
CA PRO A 27 -18.67 20.66 10.48
C PRO A 27 -17.82 19.43 10.14
N LEU A 28 -18.43 18.25 10.13
CA LEU A 28 -17.78 17.02 9.67
C LEU A 28 -17.44 17.21 8.19
N GLU A 29 -16.20 17.62 7.89
CA GLU A 29 -15.72 17.57 6.52
C GLU A 29 -15.80 16.12 6.04
N LYS A 30 -16.41 15.95 4.87
CA LYS A 30 -16.49 14.66 4.20
C LYS A 30 -15.04 14.21 3.97
N ARG A 31 -14.61 13.14 4.67
CA ARG A 31 -13.24 12.61 4.54
C ARG A 31 -12.92 12.46 3.06
N ALA A 32 -11.81 13.07 2.62
CA ALA A 32 -11.37 12.95 1.23
C ALA A 32 -11.14 11.48 0.88
N LEU A 33 -11.55 11.08 -0.33
CA LEU A 33 -11.28 9.74 -0.86
C LEU A 33 -9.79 9.59 -1.15
N ALA A 34 -9.29 8.34 -1.10
CA ALA A 34 -7.91 8.05 -1.44
C ALA A 34 -7.62 8.48 -2.88
N THR A 35 -6.45 9.06 -3.12
CA THR A 35 -6.01 9.35 -4.48
C THR A 35 -5.72 8.03 -5.20
N VAL A 36 -6.23 7.90 -6.42
CA VAL A 36 -5.99 6.76 -7.29
C VAL A 36 -4.92 7.12 -8.31
N TYR A 37 -3.86 6.33 -8.38
CA TYR A 37 -2.80 6.47 -9.37
C TYR A 37 -2.85 5.31 -10.36
N THR A 38 -3.11 5.63 -11.63
CA THR A 38 -3.11 4.65 -12.73
C THR A 38 -1.86 4.71 -13.59
N LYS A 39 -1.08 5.79 -13.49
CA LYS A 39 0.11 6.03 -14.31
C LYS A 39 1.24 6.63 -13.50
N CYS A 40 2.47 6.34 -13.93
CA CYS A 40 3.65 7.07 -13.48
C CYS A 40 3.62 8.52 -13.99
N LYS A 41 4.33 9.40 -13.27
CA LYS A 41 4.45 10.84 -13.59
C LYS A 41 5.84 11.20 -14.13
N VAL A 42 6.86 10.44 -13.76
CA VAL A 42 8.24 10.69 -14.18
C VAL A 42 8.51 10.03 -15.51
N ALA A 43 8.86 10.83 -16.51
CA ALA A 43 9.18 10.34 -17.84
C ALA A 43 10.40 9.40 -17.85
N ASN A 44 10.43 8.52 -18.84
CA ASN A 44 11.43 7.48 -19.07
C ASN A 44 11.62 6.52 -17.86
N THR A 45 10.54 6.30 -17.09
CA THR A 45 10.52 5.34 -15.98
C THR A 45 9.52 4.22 -16.22
N VAL A 46 9.86 3.04 -15.71
CA VAL A 46 8.94 1.90 -15.60
C VAL A 46 8.91 1.48 -14.13
N ALA A 47 7.73 1.49 -13.53
CA ALA A 47 7.48 0.83 -12.26
C ALA A 47 7.02 -0.61 -12.55
N ILE A 48 7.94 -1.56 -12.38
CA ILE A 48 7.57 -2.98 -12.37
C ILE A 48 6.96 -3.30 -11.02
N THR A 49 5.71 -3.77 -11.02
CA THR A 49 5.01 -4.13 -9.78
C THR A 49 4.52 -5.57 -9.79
N PHE A 50 4.40 -6.13 -8.59
CA PHE A 50 4.02 -7.51 -8.33
C PHE A 50 2.93 -7.59 -7.27
N ASP A 51 1.89 -8.36 -7.53
CA ASP A 51 0.83 -8.67 -6.59
C ASP A 51 0.97 -10.10 -6.04
N ASP A 52 0.14 -10.41 -5.06
CA ASP A 52 -0.14 -11.73 -4.47
C ASP A 52 0.94 -12.40 -3.61
N GLY A 53 2.15 -11.85 -3.61
CA GLY A 53 3.24 -12.32 -2.75
C GLY A 53 2.99 -12.05 -1.25
N PRO A 54 3.90 -12.48 -0.37
CA PRO A 54 5.14 -13.19 -0.69
C PRO A 54 4.87 -14.67 -0.98
N TYR A 55 5.62 -15.23 -1.93
CA TYR A 55 5.58 -16.65 -2.24
C TYR A 55 7.01 -17.20 -2.47
N SER A 56 7.15 -18.17 -3.38
CA SER A 56 8.36 -18.98 -3.51
C SER A 56 9.39 -18.42 -4.48
N TYR A 57 9.10 -17.29 -5.14
CA TYR A 57 9.90 -16.80 -6.28
C TYR A 57 10.58 -15.44 -6.02
N GLU A 58 10.40 -14.85 -4.85
CA GLU A 58 10.94 -13.53 -4.49
C GLU A 58 12.47 -13.48 -4.59
N GLN A 59 13.18 -14.54 -4.18
CA GLN A 59 14.65 -14.57 -4.29
C GLN A 59 15.12 -14.60 -5.75
N GLU A 60 14.38 -15.29 -6.62
CA GLU A 60 14.66 -15.32 -8.07
C GLU A 60 14.43 -13.94 -8.70
N LEU A 61 13.32 -13.30 -8.32
CA LEU A 61 12.98 -11.94 -8.73
C LEU A 61 14.03 -10.92 -8.26
N ILE A 62 14.44 -10.96 -6.98
CA ILE A 62 15.50 -10.10 -6.44
C ILE A 62 16.79 -10.26 -7.25
N THR A 63 17.19 -11.50 -7.51
CA THR A 63 18.41 -11.79 -8.28
C THR A 63 18.32 -11.25 -9.70
N THR A 64 17.18 -11.44 -10.36
CA THR A 64 16.94 -10.95 -11.72
C THR A 64 16.90 -9.43 -11.77
N LEU A 65 16.15 -8.78 -10.88
CA LEU A 65 16.04 -7.32 -10.80
C LEU A 65 17.41 -6.67 -10.53
N ALA A 66 18.23 -7.27 -9.66
CA ALA A 66 19.57 -6.78 -9.36
C ALA A 66 20.48 -6.75 -10.60
N LYS A 67 20.41 -7.74 -11.50
CA LYS A 67 21.18 -7.77 -12.76
C LYS A 67 20.90 -6.55 -13.64
N TYR A 68 19.68 -6.02 -13.59
CA TYR A 68 19.25 -4.85 -14.34
C TYR A 68 19.30 -3.55 -13.53
N LYS A 69 19.87 -3.58 -12.31
CA LYS A 69 19.85 -2.46 -11.35
C LYS A 69 18.44 -1.93 -11.12
N ALA A 70 17.44 -2.81 -11.22
CA ALA A 70 16.04 -2.45 -11.16
C ALA A 70 15.53 -2.45 -9.72
N LYS A 71 14.72 -1.45 -9.38
CA LYS A 71 13.83 -1.50 -8.22
C LYS A 71 12.41 -1.77 -8.69
N ALA A 72 11.62 -2.38 -7.81
CA ALA A 72 10.27 -2.84 -8.08
C ALA A 72 9.42 -2.63 -6.82
N THR A 73 8.11 -2.78 -6.97
CA THR A 73 7.14 -2.62 -5.87
C THR A 73 6.32 -3.90 -5.73
N PHE A 74 6.20 -4.42 -4.51
CA PHE A 74 5.48 -5.65 -4.22
C PHE A 74 4.28 -5.32 -3.32
N PHE A 75 3.07 -5.58 -3.79
CA PHE A 75 1.84 -5.47 -3.03
C PHE A 75 1.56 -6.85 -2.41
N LEU A 76 1.76 -6.94 -1.09
CA LEU A 76 1.78 -8.22 -0.39
C LEU A 76 0.42 -8.52 0.27
N ASN A 77 0.04 -9.80 0.23
CA ASN A 77 -1.02 -10.36 1.04
C ASN A 77 -0.50 -10.93 2.36
N GLY A 78 -1.42 -11.20 3.28
CA GLY A 78 -1.11 -11.83 4.56
C GLY A 78 -1.32 -13.35 4.57
N HIS A 79 -2.46 -13.82 4.08
CA HIS A 79 -2.83 -15.22 3.99
C HIS A 79 -3.60 -15.47 2.70
N ASN A 80 -2.87 -15.59 1.59
CA ASN A 80 -3.40 -15.84 0.26
C ASN A 80 -2.78 -17.14 -0.29
N TRP A 81 -1.68 -17.03 -1.05
CA TRP A 81 -0.92 -18.19 -1.56
C TRP A 81 -0.10 -18.92 -0.49
N ALA A 82 0.27 -18.19 0.56
CA ALA A 82 0.96 -18.70 1.74
C ALA A 82 0.63 -17.80 2.94
N CYS A 83 0.98 -18.24 4.14
CA CYS A 83 0.94 -17.38 5.31
C CYS A 83 2.21 -16.51 5.35
N ILE A 84 2.05 -15.19 5.41
CA ILE A 84 3.17 -14.21 5.47
C ILE A 84 4.09 -14.45 6.68
N TYR A 85 3.57 -15.10 7.73
CA TYR A 85 4.32 -15.44 8.94
C TYR A 85 5.04 -16.80 8.88
N ASP A 86 4.93 -17.56 7.79
CA ASP A 86 5.79 -18.71 7.56
C ASP A 86 7.26 -18.25 7.47
N ASP A 87 8.20 -19.02 8.01
CA ASP A 87 9.60 -18.58 8.10
C ASP A 87 10.20 -18.23 6.73
N SER A 88 9.86 -19.01 5.71
CA SER A 88 10.30 -18.77 4.33
C SER A 88 9.67 -17.51 3.71
N ARG A 89 8.47 -17.11 4.14
CA ARG A 89 7.78 -15.89 3.69
C ARG A 89 8.32 -14.66 4.42
N ILE A 90 8.52 -14.76 5.73
CA ILE A 90 9.21 -13.73 6.53
C ILE A 90 10.59 -13.43 5.93
N ALA A 91 11.36 -14.48 5.60
CA ALA A 91 12.67 -14.33 4.96
C ALA A 91 12.56 -13.61 3.61
N ALA A 92 11.57 -13.98 2.78
CA ALA A 92 11.33 -13.35 1.49
C ALA A 92 10.98 -11.85 1.63
N VAL A 93 10.06 -11.47 2.52
CA VAL A 93 9.70 -10.06 2.76
C VAL A 93 10.92 -9.26 3.24
N LYS A 94 11.71 -9.81 4.17
CA LYS A 94 12.96 -9.18 4.63
C LYS A 94 13.96 -9.00 3.49
N ALA A 95 14.13 -10.01 2.63
CA ALA A 95 15.04 -9.95 1.49
C ALA A 95 14.60 -8.91 0.46
N LEU A 96 13.31 -8.82 0.15
CA LEU A 96 12.75 -7.79 -0.73
C LEU A 96 13.07 -6.39 -0.21
N TYR A 97 12.78 -6.15 1.07
CA TYR A 97 13.01 -4.85 1.70
C TYR A 97 14.51 -4.51 1.77
N ALA A 98 15.36 -5.45 2.19
CA ALA A 98 16.80 -5.26 2.27
C ALA A 98 17.44 -5.02 0.89
N ALA A 99 16.89 -5.62 -0.17
CA ALA A 99 17.28 -5.36 -1.54
C ALA A 99 16.79 -3.99 -2.05
N GLY A 100 16.07 -3.20 -1.26
CA GLY A 100 15.59 -1.86 -1.59
C GLY A 100 14.39 -1.84 -2.53
N HIS A 101 13.63 -2.93 -2.59
CA HIS A 101 12.31 -2.94 -3.23
C HIS A 101 11.27 -2.29 -2.31
N GLU A 102 10.24 -1.72 -2.90
CA GLU A 102 9.14 -1.09 -2.18
C GLU A 102 8.06 -2.13 -1.84
N LEU A 103 7.44 -1.98 -0.67
CA LEU A 103 6.40 -2.89 -0.18
C LEU A 103 5.11 -2.11 0.07
N GLY A 104 4.00 -2.63 -0.47
CA GLY A 104 2.64 -2.12 -0.26
C GLY A 104 1.70 -3.20 0.25
N GLY A 105 0.50 -2.81 0.65
CA GLY A 105 -0.54 -3.76 1.08
C GLY A 105 -1.45 -4.20 -0.07
N HIS A 106 -1.91 -5.46 -0.02
CA HIS A 106 -2.85 -6.03 -1.00
C HIS A 106 -4.05 -6.76 -0.37
N THR A 107 -4.45 -6.40 0.86
CA THR A 107 -5.40 -7.12 1.75
C THR A 107 -4.85 -8.42 2.33
N TRP A 108 -5.45 -8.89 3.42
CA TRP A 108 -5.00 -10.08 4.11
C TRP A 108 -5.26 -11.34 3.28
N SER A 109 -6.50 -11.53 2.85
CA SER A 109 -6.98 -12.75 2.18
C SER A 109 -7.21 -12.61 0.67
N HIS A 110 -6.77 -11.50 0.07
CA HIS A 110 -7.08 -11.13 -1.32
C HIS A 110 -8.60 -10.90 -1.55
N ALA A 111 -9.30 -10.40 -0.53
CA ALA A 111 -10.74 -10.15 -0.60
C ALA A 111 -11.07 -8.94 -1.50
N ASN A 112 -12.13 -9.06 -2.31
CA ASN A 112 -12.62 -7.94 -3.11
C ASN A 112 -13.20 -6.84 -2.22
N MET A 113 -12.44 -5.75 -2.07
CA MET A 113 -12.80 -4.62 -1.21
C MET A 113 -14.20 -4.07 -1.53
N SER A 114 -14.60 -4.00 -2.81
CA SER A 114 -15.91 -3.44 -3.20
C SER A 114 -17.13 -4.21 -2.67
N SER A 115 -16.92 -5.46 -2.23
CA SER A 115 -17.95 -6.34 -1.69
C SER A 115 -18.01 -6.36 -0.15
N LEU A 116 -17.07 -5.69 0.52
CA LEU A 116 -16.91 -5.76 1.96
C LEU A 116 -17.64 -4.63 2.70
N THR A 117 -17.96 -4.87 3.97
CA THR A 117 -18.35 -3.82 4.91
C THR A 117 -17.12 -3.04 5.37
N TRP A 118 -17.34 -1.84 5.94
CA TRP A 118 -16.28 -1.00 6.50
C TRP A 118 -15.33 -1.77 7.44
N ASP A 119 -15.88 -2.48 8.43
CA ASP A 119 -15.05 -3.20 9.40
C ASP A 119 -14.25 -4.34 8.76
N LYS A 120 -14.81 -5.04 7.77
CA LYS A 120 -14.12 -6.10 7.04
C LYS A 120 -12.99 -5.53 6.19
N MET A 121 -13.21 -4.43 5.47
CA MET A 121 -12.16 -3.72 4.74
C MET A 121 -11.01 -3.31 5.69
N HIS A 122 -11.35 -2.73 6.84
CA HIS A 122 -10.36 -2.30 7.81
C HIS A 122 -9.56 -3.47 8.39
N ASN A 123 -10.21 -4.60 8.66
CA ASN A 123 -9.54 -5.80 9.15
C ASN A 123 -8.56 -6.38 8.10
N GLU A 124 -9.00 -6.46 6.85
CA GLU A 124 -8.19 -6.94 5.71
C GLU A 124 -6.93 -6.09 5.51
N MET A 125 -7.05 -4.76 5.60
CA MET A 125 -5.90 -3.87 5.47
C MET A 125 -4.99 -3.92 6.71
N TRP A 126 -5.58 -3.79 7.90
CA TRP A 126 -4.84 -3.68 9.15
C TRP A 126 -3.91 -4.88 9.40
N LYS A 127 -4.39 -6.11 9.15
CA LYS A 127 -3.57 -7.31 9.39
C LYS A 127 -2.32 -7.34 8.50
N VAL A 128 -2.43 -6.88 7.25
CA VAL A 128 -1.26 -6.82 6.35
C VAL A 128 -0.26 -5.78 6.81
N GLU A 129 -0.69 -4.58 7.15
CA GLU A 129 0.27 -3.58 7.64
C GLU A 129 0.82 -3.92 9.01
N GLU A 130 0.06 -4.57 9.90
CA GLU A 130 0.62 -5.18 11.11
C GLU A 130 1.74 -6.19 10.77
N ALA A 131 1.53 -7.07 9.79
CA ALA A 131 2.55 -8.01 9.37
C ALA A 131 3.81 -7.31 8.82
N LEU A 132 3.66 -6.28 7.98
CA LEU A 132 4.80 -5.52 7.46
C LEU A 132 5.54 -4.75 8.56
N ILE A 133 4.82 -4.15 9.51
CA ILE A 133 5.40 -3.49 10.68
C ILE A 133 6.19 -4.50 11.52
N ARG A 134 5.62 -5.68 11.77
CA ARG A 134 6.28 -6.73 12.55
C ARG A 134 7.52 -7.28 11.83
N ILE A 135 7.43 -7.57 10.54
CA ILE A 135 8.49 -8.28 9.79
C ILE A 135 9.66 -7.37 9.42
N VAL A 136 9.38 -6.14 8.94
CA VAL A 136 10.39 -5.21 8.42
C VAL A 136 10.35 -3.81 9.05
N GLY A 137 9.39 -3.54 9.94
CA GLY A 137 9.32 -2.26 10.65
C GLY A 137 8.77 -1.11 9.79
N VAL A 138 7.98 -1.38 8.76
CA VAL A 138 7.44 -0.32 7.87
C VAL A 138 5.92 -0.31 7.87
N ASN A 139 5.35 0.89 7.91
CA ASN A 139 3.93 1.09 7.68
C ASN A 139 3.69 1.59 6.25
N PRO A 140 3.05 0.80 5.36
CA PRO A 140 2.88 1.16 3.95
C PRO A 140 2.01 2.41 3.77
N ALA A 141 2.40 3.25 2.81
CA ALA A 141 1.58 4.37 2.30
C ALA A 141 0.95 4.05 0.93
N LEU A 142 1.19 2.85 0.41
CA LEU A 142 0.69 2.38 -0.88
C LEU A 142 -0.15 1.11 -0.67
N PHE A 143 -1.29 1.08 -1.35
CA PHE A 143 -2.19 -0.06 -1.34
C PHE A 143 -2.71 -0.31 -2.75
N ARG A 144 -2.79 -1.58 -3.15
CA ARG A 144 -3.48 -1.96 -4.38
C ARG A 144 -4.75 -2.74 -4.00
N PRO A 145 -5.94 -2.31 -4.45
CA PRO A 145 -7.15 -3.10 -4.25
C PRO A 145 -7.08 -4.41 -5.06
N PRO A 146 -7.39 -5.58 -4.45
CA PRO A 146 -7.53 -6.84 -5.17
C PRO A 146 -8.45 -6.73 -6.38
N TYR A 147 -8.11 -7.45 -7.44
CA TYR A 147 -8.82 -7.44 -8.73
C TYR A 147 -8.83 -6.08 -9.45
N GLY A 148 -8.15 -5.07 -8.91
CA GLY A 148 -8.27 -3.68 -9.37
C GLY A 148 -9.63 -3.06 -9.08
N GLU A 149 -10.44 -3.67 -8.22
CA GLU A 149 -11.81 -3.22 -7.94
C GLU A 149 -11.88 -2.38 -6.67
N TYR A 150 -12.54 -1.23 -6.77
CA TYR A 150 -12.81 -0.35 -5.64
C TYR A 150 -14.11 0.44 -5.85
N ASN A 151 -14.73 0.84 -4.74
CA ASN A 151 -15.83 1.81 -4.70
C ASN A 151 -15.48 2.94 -3.72
N ASN A 152 -16.39 3.91 -3.54
CA ASN A 152 -16.14 5.03 -2.63
C ASN A 152 -15.91 4.60 -1.17
N LEU A 153 -16.52 3.48 -0.74
CA LEU A 153 -16.30 2.95 0.60
C LEU A 153 -14.87 2.40 0.75
N ALA A 154 -14.39 1.65 -0.25
CA ALA A 154 -13.01 1.17 -0.30
C ALA A 154 -12.00 2.33 -0.33
N LEU A 155 -12.22 3.36 -1.17
CA LEU A 155 -11.35 4.53 -1.20
C LEU A 155 -11.39 5.34 0.10
N SER A 156 -12.52 5.35 0.81
CA SER A 156 -12.63 5.96 2.14
C SER A 156 -11.82 5.18 3.18
N ALA A 157 -11.84 3.84 3.13
CA ALA A 157 -11.04 3.00 4.01
C ALA A 157 -9.54 3.19 3.75
N ILE A 158 -9.13 3.23 2.48
CA ILE A 158 -7.73 3.50 2.08
C ILE A 158 -7.28 4.88 2.56
N ALA A 159 -8.10 5.91 2.40
CA ALA A 159 -7.80 7.26 2.87
C ALA A 159 -7.71 7.35 4.39
N ALA A 160 -8.58 6.66 5.12
CA ALA A 160 -8.57 6.62 6.59
C ALA A 160 -7.25 6.04 7.15
N ARG A 161 -6.49 5.32 6.32
CA ARG A 161 -5.17 4.78 6.64
C ARG A 161 -4.03 5.60 6.05
N ASN A 162 -4.28 6.79 5.49
CA ASN A 162 -3.31 7.64 4.80
C ASN A 162 -2.55 6.93 3.66
N GLN A 163 -3.20 5.98 2.99
CA GLN A 163 -2.65 5.26 1.86
C GLN A 163 -3.16 5.83 0.54
N SER A 164 -2.42 5.60 -0.54
CA SER A 164 -2.86 5.84 -1.92
C SER A 164 -3.24 4.53 -2.60
N ALA A 165 -4.27 4.56 -3.45
CA ALA A 165 -4.67 3.43 -4.26
C ALA A 165 -3.83 3.37 -5.55
N ILE A 166 -3.10 2.28 -5.76
CA ILE A 166 -2.20 2.10 -6.90
C ILE A 166 -2.77 1.08 -7.87
N MET A 167 -3.04 1.53 -9.08
CA MET A 167 -3.53 0.72 -10.20
C MET A 167 -2.38 0.47 -11.19
N TRP A 168 -2.68 0.34 -12.48
CA TRP A 168 -1.71 0.13 -13.55
C TRP A 168 -2.23 0.70 -14.87
N ASP A 169 -1.32 0.95 -15.82
CA ASP A 169 -1.64 1.29 -17.21
C ASP A 169 -1.11 0.26 -18.22
N PHE A 170 -0.47 -0.79 -17.71
CA PHE A 170 -0.07 -1.96 -18.47
C PHE A 170 -0.32 -3.23 -17.66
N ASP A 171 -1.16 -4.12 -18.17
CA ASP A 171 -1.40 -5.44 -17.61
C ASP A 171 -0.62 -6.50 -18.42
N SER A 172 0.22 -7.27 -17.76
CA SER A 172 0.96 -8.37 -18.40
C SER A 172 0.08 -9.56 -18.77
N GLY A 173 -1.10 -9.68 -18.14
CA GLY A 173 -2.03 -10.79 -18.27
C GLY A 173 -1.48 -12.13 -17.78
N ASP A 174 -0.42 -12.11 -16.96
CA ASP A 174 0.25 -13.31 -16.45
C ASP A 174 -0.64 -14.16 -15.53
N SER A 175 -1.58 -13.54 -14.81
CA SER A 175 -2.61 -14.24 -14.02
C SER A 175 -3.88 -14.56 -14.80
N SER A 176 -4.04 -14.03 -16.02
CA SER A 176 -5.26 -14.16 -16.84
C SER A 176 -5.22 -15.34 -17.84
N GLY A 177 -4.38 -16.34 -17.59
CA GLY A 177 -4.27 -17.53 -18.44
C GLY A 177 -3.46 -17.32 -19.73
N LYS A 178 -2.76 -16.19 -19.91
CA LYS A 178 -1.83 -16.02 -21.03
C LYS A 178 -0.62 -16.93 -20.87
N THR A 179 -0.10 -17.44 -21.98
CA THR A 179 1.19 -18.14 -21.98
C THR A 179 2.34 -17.16 -21.84
N PRO A 180 3.53 -17.59 -21.37
CA PRO A 180 4.70 -16.72 -21.29
C PRO A 180 5.04 -16.03 -22.62
N ALA A 181 4.88 -16.74 -23.75
CA ALA A 181 5.10 -16.16 -25.08
C ALA A 181 4.12 -15.02 -25.40
N GLN A 182 2.83 -15.17 -25.05
CA GLN A 182 1.83 -14.12 -25.23
C GLN A 182 2.12 -12.91 -24.35
N THR A 183 2.48 -13.13 -23.08
CA THR A 183 2.86 -12.05 -22.18
C THR A 183 4.15 -11.35 -22.63
N ASN A 184 5.15 -12.08 -23.12
CA ASN A 184 6.37 -11.51 -23.66
C ASN A 184 6.10 -10.64 -24.90
N ALA A 185 5.19 -11.07 -25.78
CA ALA A 185 4.77 -10.26 -26.93
C ALA A 185 4.08 -8.94 -26.53
N LEU A 186 3.37 -8.91 -25.39
CA LEU A 186 2.82 -7.66 -24.84
C LEU A 186 3.94 -6.72 -24.40
N TYR A 187 4.98 -7.23 -23.74
CA TYR A 187 6.17 -6.46 -23.38
C TYR A 187 6.96 -5.98 -24.61
N ASP A 188 7.06 -6.77 -25.67
CA ASP A 188 7.67 -6.36 -26.94
C ASP A 188 6.90 -5.20 -27.58
N THR A 189 5.57 -5.30 -27.56
CA THR A 189 4.67 -4.24 -28.06
C THR A 189 4.83 -2.96 -27.24
N LEU A 190 4.88 -3.08 -25.91
CA LEU A 190 5.11 -1.96 -25.00
C LEU A 190 6.46 -1.29 -25.26
N ALA A 191 7.53 -2.09 -25.38
CA ALA A 191 8.87 -1.61 -25.68
C ALA A 191 8.91 -0.89 -27.04
N SER A 192 8.26 -1.44 -28.06
CA SER A 192 8.17 -0.83 -29.40
C SER A 192 7.49 0.53 -29.36
N LYS A 193 6.31 0.62 -28.73
CA LYS A 193 5.53 1.86 -28.58
C LYS A 193 6.26 2.93 -27.75
N LYS A 194 7.09 2.50 -26.78
CA LYS A 194 7.87 3.38 -25.89
C LYS A 194 7.06 4.57 -25.32
N PRO A 195 5.99 4.30 -24.55
CA PRO A 195 5.27 5.36 -23.83
C PRO A 195 6.20 6.21 -22.94
N SER A 196 5.76 7.41 -22.54
CA SER A 196 6.61 8.29 -21.71
C SER A 196 6.96 7.66 -20.36
N SER A 197 6.08 6.84 -19.78
CA SER A 197 6.31 6.07 -18.55
C SER A 197 5.36 4.88 -18.51
N VAL A 198 5.60 3.93 -17.61
CA VAL A 198 4.76 2.73 -17.46
C VAL A 198 4.62 2.33 -15.99
N LEU A 199 3.42 1.95 -15.57
CA LEU A 199 3.11 1.29 -14.30
C LEU A 199 2.51 -0.09 -14.61
N THR A 200 3.29 -1.16 -14.41
CA THR A 200 2.88 -2.52 -14.82
C THR A 200 2.15 -3.27 -13.72
N LEU A 201 1.31 -4.23 -14.09
CA LEU A 201 0.79 -5.29 -13.22
C LEU A 201 1.39 -6.66 -13.62
N ASN A 202 1.94 -7.36 -12.63
CA ASN A 202 2.41 -8.74 -12.69
C ASN A 202 2.15 -9.41 -11.33
N HIS A 203 2.40 -10.70 -11.21
CA HIS A 203 2.16 -11.46 -9.96
C HIS A 203 3.40 -12.28 -9.59
N SER A 204 3.92 -12.12 -8.36
CA SER A 204 5.16 -12.81 -7.94
C SER A 204 4.96 -14.29 -7.59
N THR A 205 3.72 -14.77 -7.65
CA THR A 205 3.29 -16.13 -7.27
C THR A 205 3.39 -17.14 -8.42
N TYR A 206 3.71 -16.69 -9.63
CA TYR A 206 3.81 -17.56 -10.81
C TYR A 206 5.28 -17.80 -11.21
N ASN A 207 5.63 -19.09 -11.34
CA ASN A 207 6.96 -19.52 -11.80
C ASN A 207 7.33 -18.92 -13.16
N THR A 208 6.37 -18.88 -14.07
CA THR A 208 6.52 -18.32 -15.43
C THR A 208 6.80 -16.82 -15.38
N THR A 209 6.08 -16.08 -14.53
CA THR A 209 6.32 -14.66 -14.35
C THR A 209 7.75 -14.42 -13.88
N ALA A 210 8.16 -15.09 -12.80
CA ALA A 210 9.48 -14.89 -12.21
C ALA A 210 10.65 -15.32 -13.10
N LYS A 211 10.52 -16.45 -13.81
CA LYS A 211 11.64 -17.06 -14.56
C LYS A 211 11.67 -16.77 -16.05
N GLN A 212 10.57 -16.28 -16.63
CA GLN A 212 10.49 -16.06 -18.08
C GLN A 212 10.06 -14.64 -18.41
N THR A 213 8.92 -14.20 -17.87
CA THR A 213 8.34 -12.90 -18.22
C THR A 213 9.17 -11.73 -17.72
N ILE A 214 9.54 -11.70 -16.45
CA ILE A 214 10.29 -10.57 -15.88
C ILE A 214 11.70 -10.44 -16.46
N PRO A 215 12.47 -11.53 -16.64
CA PRO A 215 13.74 -11.45 -17.38
C PRO A 215 13.58 -10.83 -18.78
N HIS A 216 12.58 -11.26 -19.54
CA HIS A 216 12.30 -10.74 -20.90
C HIS A 216 11.89 -9.26 -20.86
N ALA A 217 10.94 -8.91 -19.99
CA ALA A 217 10.45 -7.54 -19.82
C ALA A 217 11.60 -6.57 -19.49
N LEU A 218 12.47 -6.93 -18.54
CA LEU A 218 13.62 -6.14 -18.17
C LEU A 218 14.60 -5.98 -19.34
N GLU A 219 14.86 -7.05 -20.09
CA GLU A 219 15.74 -7.00 -21.27
C GLU A 219 15.23 -6.01 -22.32
N VAL A 220 13.98 -6.18 -22.77
CA VAL A 220 13.43 -5.39 -23.89
C VAL A 220 13.20 -3.94 -23.50
N LEU A 221 12.76 -3.68 -22.27
CA LEU A 221 12.56 -2.30 -21.78
C LEU A 221 13.90 -1.61 -21.50
N SER A 222 14.92 -2.33 -21.01
CA SER A 222 16.27 -1.78 -20.83
C SER A 222 16.89 -1.37 -22.16
N LYS A 223 16.70 -2.15 -23.23
CA LYS A 223 17.15 -1.79 -24.59
C LYS A 223 16.50 -0.50 -25.12
N ARG A 224 15.34 -0.12 -24.59
CA ARG A 224 14.66 1.14 -24.91
C ARG A 224 15.09 2.30 -24.02
N GLY A 225 15.96 2.05 -23.04
CA GLY A 225 16.55 3.08 -22.17
C GLY A 225 15.71 3.45 -20.96
N TYR A 226 14.69 2.66 -20.61
CA TYR A 226 13.89 2.92 -19.41
C TYR A 226 14.70 2.75 -18.12
N LYS A 227 14.35 3.55 -17.11
CA LYS A 227 14.82 3.36 -15.72
C LYS A 227 13.77 2.60 -14.93
N PHE A 228 14.15 1.49 -14.31
CA PHE A 228 13.27 0.70 -13.45
C PHE A 228 13.29 1.23 -12.02
N VAL A 229 12.15 1.71 -11.55
CA VAL A 229 12.02 2.43 -10.29
C VAL A 229 10.83 1.89 -9.47
N THR A 230 10.78 2.24 -8.20
CA THR A 230 9.61 1.97 -7.34
C THR A 230 8.41 2.85 -7.74
N VAL A 231 7.21 2.52 -7.24
CA VAL A 231 6.00 3.32 -7.53
C VAL A 231 6.16 4.74 -6.96
N SER A 232 6.61 4.89 -5.72
CA SER A 232 6.84 6.22 -5.14
C SER A 232 7.78 7.09 -5.97
N GLN A 233 8.87 6.51 -6.50
CA GLN A 233 9.81 7.18 -7.38
C GLN A 233 9.18 7.52 -8.74
N CYS A 234 8.41 6.60 -9.34
CA CYS A 234 7.77 6.85 -10.63
C CYS A 234 6.66 7.94 -10.54
N LEU A 235 6.08 8.13 -9.36
CA LEU A 235 5.13 9.21 -9.06
C LEU A 235 5.81 10.55 -8.70
N GLY A 236 7.14 10.62 -8.78
CA GLY A 236 7.90 11.86 -8.60
C GLY A 236 8.20 12.21 -7.14
N GLY A 237 8.16 11.24 -6.22
CA GLY A 237 8.53 11.43 -4.81
C GLY A 237 7.52 12.20 -3.96
N GLY A 238 6.45 12.74 -4.56
CA GLY A 238 5.35 13.38 -3.83
C GLY A 238 4.46 12.38 -3.06
N VAL A 239 4.53 11.10 -3.39
CA VAL A 239 3.90 10.00 -2.64
C VAL A 239 5.01 9.22 -1.96
N LYS A 240 4.92 9.06 -0.65
CA LYS A 240 5.88 8.26 0.12
C LYS A 240 5.60 6.76 -0.07
N ALA A 241 6.66 5.95 0.01
CA ALA A 241 6.55 4.49 0.11
C ALA A 241 5.88 4.06 1.43
N TYR A 242 6.32 4.70 2.51
CA TYR A 242 5.97 4.38 3.89
C TYR A 242 5.57 5.65 4.63
N GLN A 243 4.59 5.53 5.51
CA GLN A 243 4.15 6.62 6.37
C GLN A 243 5.20 6.91 7.45
N TRP A 244 5.73 5.82 8.01
CA TRP A 244 6.80 5.82 9.01
C TRP A 244 7.52 4.47 8.98
N THR A 245 8.70 4.46 9.59
CA THR A 245 9.51 3.26 9.78
C THR A 245 9.96 3.16 11.25
N GLN A 246 10.23 1.94 11.69
CA GLN A 246 10.75 1.61 13.00
C GLN A 246 11.67 0.38 12.89
N LYS A 247 12.24 -0.05 14.01
CA LYS A 247 12.97 -1.31 14.06
C LYS A 247 12.03 -2.49 13.81
N ALA A 248 12.44 -3.41 12.94
CA ALA A 248 11.73 -4.67 12.72
C ALA A 248 11.58 -5.46 14.03
N GLY A 249 10.46 -6.17 14.16
CA GLY A 249 10.19 -7.05 15.29
C GLY A 249 10.97 -8.36 15.23
N VAL A 250 10.90 -9.10 16.33
CA VAL A 250 11.39 -10.48 16.43
C VAL A 250 10.16 -11.39 16.41
N LYS A 251 10.21 -12.46 15.60
CA LYS A 251 9.11 -13.42 15.51
C LYS A 251 8.86 -14.04 16.88
N ASP A 252 7.60 -14.09 17.28
CA ASP A 252 7.14 -14.76 18.49
C ASP A 252 5.92 -15.66 18.17
N SER A 253 5.33 -16.27 19.21
CA SER A 253 4.20 -17.19 19.07
C SER A 253 2.89 -16.53 18.63
N THR A 254 2.81 -15.20 18.58
CA THR A 254 1.62 -14.45 18.13
C THR A 254 1.60 -14.19 16.63
N TRP A 255 2.70 -14.45 15.92
CA TRP A 255 2.80 -14.26 14.47
C TRP A 255 2.13 -15.44 13.78
N LYS A 256 0.82 -15.33 13.57
CA LYS A 256 -0.03 -16.39 13.02
C LYS A 256 -0.99 -15.83 11.98
N CYS A 257 -1.20 -16.65 10.96
CA CYS A 257 -2.43 -16.65 10.19
C CYS A 257 -3.41 -17.64 10.86
#